data_AF-X1NAZ3-F1
#
_entry.id   AF-X1NAZ3-F1
#
_cell.length_a   1.000
_cell.length_b   1.000
_cell.length_c   1.000
_cell.angle_alpha   90.00
_cell.angle_beta   90.00
_cell.angle_gamma   90.00
#
_symmetry.space_group_name_H-M   'P 1'
#
loop_
_entity.id
_entity.type
_entity.pdbx_description
1 polymer ?
#
loop_
_entity_poly.entity_id
_entity_poly.type
_entity_poly.pdbx_seq_one_letter_code
_entity_poly.pdbx_strand_id
1 'polypeptide(L)'
;MEVVGEPDLRSPEEARQYLIKLRSILQCLEVSTGNMEEGSFRCDANISIRPKDSPESLKRVEVKNMNSFRAVYRAMEYEAKRQRKAVAEGKRLVQETRGWIEEKGKTVSQRSKEYAHDYRYFPEPDLPPLSISREKIEEIKARLPELPEARRDRLVTEYGLSEYDADFLISSKRVAEYFESYMKLEPHISSPNKTKTAKEIVNWLLGEFSRLLNANNIEINKSKITPEKLRLLIDLKERGVKSGQPTLDPHQSTKNIADAQQQLSQ
;
A
#
# COMPACT_ATOMS: atom_id res chain seq x y z
N MET A 1 -14.38 7.11 -8.93
CA MET A 1 -13.26 7.45 -9.82
C MET A 1 -12.89 6.21 -10.60
N GLU A 2 -12.79 6.31 -11.92
CA GLU A 2 -12.27 5.25 -12.78
C GLU A 2 -10.91 5.70 -13.30
N VAL A 3 -9.88 4.88 -13.09
CA VAL A 3 -8.50 5.16 -13.53
C VAL A 3 -8.15 4.13 -14.58
N VAL A 4 -8.04 4.57 -15.83
CA VAL A 4 -7.70 3.72 -16.97
C VAL A 4 -6.24 3.94 -17.32
N GLY A 5 -5.44 2.88 -17.27
CA GLY A 5 -4.02 2.90 -17.63
C GLY A 5 -3.79 2.51 -19.09
N GLU A 6 -2.76 3.10 -19.69
CA GLU A 6 -2.22 2.66 -20.98
C GLU A 6 -1.59 1.26 -20.86
N PRO A 7 -1.47 0.49 -21.97
CA PRO A 7 -0.95 -0.87 -21.94
C PRO A 7 0.59 -0.89 -21.84
N ASP A 8 1.15 -0.28 -20.80
CA ASP A 8 2.59 -0.12 -20.58
C ASP A 8 3.18 -1.21 -19.68
N LEU A 9 2.37 -1.79 -18.80
CA LEU A 9 2.79 -2.85 -17.88
C LEU A 9 3.16 -4.12 -18.66
N ARG A 10 4.34 -4.68 -18.39
CA ARG A 10 4.93 -5.83 -19.10
C ARG A 10 5.01 -7.10 -18.28
N SER A 11 4.76 -7.02 -16.97
CA SER A 11 4.74 -8.20 -16.10
C SER A 11 3.61 -8.17 -15.07
N PRO A 12 3.16 -9.33 -14.58
CA PRO A 12 2.23 -9.41 -13.44
C PRO A 12 2.78 -8.70 -12.18
N GLU A 13 4.10 -8.70 -12.00
CA GLU A 13 4.75 -8.03 -10.87
C GLU A 13 4.63 -6.51 -11.00
N GLU A 14 4.94 -5.93 -12.16
CA GLU A 14 4.74 -4.50 -12.41
C GLU A 14 3.29 -4.07 -12.19
N ALA A 15 2.33 -4.86 -12.65
CA ALA A 15 0.91 -4.57 -12.42
C ALA A 15 0.55 -4.58 -10.93
N ARG A 16 1.06 -5.57 -10.17
CA ARG A 16 0.88 -5.61 -8.72
C ARG A 16 1.48 -4.38 -8.06
N GLN A 17 2.70 -4.00 -8.41
CA GLN A 17 3.38 -2.83 -7.84
C GLN A 17 2.67 -1.52 -8.21
N TYR A 18 2.20 -1.39 -9.44
CA TYR A 18 1.39 -0.25 -9.88
C TYR A 18 0.14 -0.09 -9.01
N LEU A 19 -0.61 -1.17 -8.79
CA LEU A 19 -1.84 -1.11 -7.97
C LEU A 19 -1.54 -0.81 -6.49
N ILE A 20 -0.45 -1.35 -5.94
CA ILE A 20 0.00 -1.03 -4.57
C ILE A 20 0.37 0.45 -4.45
N LYS A 21 1.14 0.99 -5.42
CA LYS A 21 1.51 2.41 -5.45
C LYS A 21 0.29 3.30 -5.61
N LEU A 22 -0.62 2.98 -6.52
CA LEU A 22 -1.87 3.70 -6.71
C LEU A 22 -2.68 3.72 -5.41
N ARG A 23 -2.85 2.57 -4.76
CA ARG A 23 -3.52 2.49 -3.45
C ARG A 23 -2.85 3.38 -2.41
N SER A 24 -1.52 3.35 -2.30
CA SER A 24 -0.78 4.19 -1.36
C SER A 24 -1.02 5.68 -1.60
N ILE A 25 -1.03 6.11 -2.87
CA ILE A 25 -1.37 7.50 -3.24
C ILE A 25 -2.80 7.85 -2.81
N LEU A 26 -3.78 7.00 -3.12
CA LEU A 26 -5.19 7.26 -2.76
C LEU A 26 -5.41 7.34 -1.25
N GLN A 27 -4.74 6.48 -0.48
CA GLN A 27 -4.77 6.50 0.98
C GLN A 27 -4.07 7.73 1.55
N CYS A 28 -2.94 8.13 0.99
CA CYS A 28 -2.21 9.34 1.37
C CYS A 28 -3.07 10.61 1.18
N LEU A 29 -3.78 10.67 0.04
CA LEU A 29 -4.71 11.75 -0.29
C LEU A 29 -6.04 11.68 0.48
N GLU A 30 -6.29 10.59 1.21
CA GLU A 30 -7.52 10.33 1.97
C GLU A 30 -8.80 10.36 1.12
N VAL A 31 -8.69 10.03 -0.17
CA VAL A 31 -9.84 9.99 -1.12
C VAL A 31 -10.46 8.59 -1.26
N SER A 32 -9.78 7.56 -0.78
CA SER A 32 -10.30 6.18 -0.72
C SER A 32 -9.56 5.37 0.34
N THR A 33 -10.25 4.41 0.97
CA THR A 33 -9.62 3.43 1.87
C THR A 33 -8.74 2.43 1.10
N GLY A 34 -8.99 2.25 -0.19
CA GLY A 34 -8.21 1.37 -1.06
C GLY A 34 -8.31 -0.12 -0.66
N ASN A 35 -9.33 -0.50 0.11
CA ASN A 35 -9.57 -1.87 0.51
C ASN A 35 -10.33 -2.63 -0.60
N MET A 36 -9.70 -3.68 -1.15
CA MET A 36 -10.30 -4.50 -2.19
C MET A 36 -11.40 -5.43 -1.66
N GLU A 37 -11.31 -5.88 -0.41
CA GLU A 37 -12.29 -6.80 0.20
C GLU A 37 -13.65 -6.10 0.42
N GLU A 38 -13.61 -4.83 0.83
CA GLU A 38 -14.79 -3.97 0.97
C GLU A 38 -15.30 -3.42 -0.37
N GLY A 39 -14.62 -3.71 -1.49
CA GLY A 39 -14.99 -3.23 -2.82
C GLY A 39 -14.67 -1.74 -3.10
N SER A 40 -14.01 -1.05 -2.17
CA SER A 40 -13.57 0.35 -2.34
C SER A 40 -12.43 0.52 -3.37
N PHE A 41 -11.80 -0.59 -3.75
CA PHE A 41 -10.80 -0.67 -4.81
C PHE A 41 -11.08 -1.90 -5.68
N ARG A 42 -11.36 -1.68 -6.97
CA ARG A 42 -11.64 -2.74 -7.95
C ARG A 42 -10.68 -2.60 -9.13
N CYS A 43 -10.34 -3.73 -9.75
CA CYS A 43 -9.44 -3.75 -10.89
C CYS A 43 -9.88 -4.84 -11.87
N ASP A 44 -10.02 -4.46 -13.12
CA ASP A 44 -10.13 -5.35 -14.27
C ASP A 44 -8.82 -5.31 -15.06
N ALA A 45 -8.28 -6.47 -15.39
CA ALA A 45 -6.96 -6.59 -16.01
C ALA A 45 -7.08 -6.94 -17.50
N ASN A 46 -6.53 -6.08 -18.35
CA ASN A 46 -6.48 -6.28 -19.78
C ASN A 46 -5.15 -6.92 -20.19
N ILE A 47 -5.19 -8.15 -20.70
CA ILE A 47 -3.99 -8.97 -20.93
C ILE A 47 -3.93 -9.42 -22.39
N SER A 48 -2.81 -9.11 -23.02
CA SER A 48 -2.43 -9.62 -24.34
C SER A 48 -0.98 -10.09 -24.30
N ILE A 49 -0.64 -11.03 -25.18
CA ILE A 49 0.74 -11.42 -25.44
C ILE A 49 1.19 -10.91 -26.81
N ARG A 50 2.50 -10.77 -27.00
CA ARG A 50 3.11 -10.45 -28.30
C ARG A 50 4.42 -11.22 -28.49
N PRO A 51 4.81 -11.54 -29.74
CA PRO A 51 6.18 -11.94 -30.04
C PRO A 51 7.18 -10.89 -29.55
N LYS A 52 8.36 -11.31 -29.10
CA LYS A 52 9.37 -10.42 -28.49
C LYS A 52 9.78 -9.26 -29.40
N ASP A 53 9.85 -9.53 -30.71
CA ASP A 53 10.34 -8.60 -31.72
C ASP A 53 9.20 -7.89 -32.48
N SER A 54 7.95 -8.05 -32.03
CA SER A 54 6.79 -7.39 -32.64
C SER A 54 6.25 -6.27 -31.75
N PRO A 55 5.92 -5.11 -32.31
CA PRO A 55 5.19 -4.07 -31.57
C PRO A 55 3.72 -4.46 -31.34
N GLU A 56 3.15 -5.33 -32.18
CA GLU A 56 1.73 -5.65 -32.20
C GLU A 56 1.34 -6.68 -31.14
N SER A 57 0.33 -6.34 -30.35
CA SER A 57 -0.28 -7.28 -29.40
C SER A 57 -1.30 -8.18 -30.08
N LEU A 58 -1.34 -9.45 -29.66
CA LEU A 58 -2.43 -10.36 -30.00
C LEU A 58 -3.73 -9.92 -29.32
N LYS A 59 -4.82 -10.62 -29.64
CA LYS A 59 -6.16 -10.32 -29.11
C LYS A 59 -6.17 -10.26 -27.58
N ARG A 60 -6.74 -9.17 -27.06
CA ARG A 60 -6.85 -8.85 -25.65
C ARG A 60 -7.90 -9.72 -24.98
N VAL A 61 -7.57 -10.20 -23.80
CA VAL A 61 -8.51 -10.82 -22.86
C VAL A 61 -8.67 -9.89 -21.67
N GLU A 62 -9.90 -9.61 -21.30
CA GLU A 62 -10.22 -8.86 -20.08
C GLU A 62 -10.50 -9.85 -18.96
N VAL A 63 -9.77 -9.76 -17.85
CA VAL A 63 -10.01 -10.59 -16.66
C VAL A 63 -10.65 -9.74 -15.58
N LYS A 64 -11.78 -10.22 -15.06
CA LYS A 64 -12.59 -9.57 -14.01
C LYS A 64 -12.62 -10.41 -12.72
N ASN A 65 -13.20 -9.82 -11.66
CA ASN A 65 -13.48 -10.44 -10.36
C ASN A 65 -12.22 -10.84 -9.57
N MET A 66 -11.21 -9.97 -9.54
CA MET A 66 -10.02 -10.15 -8.71
C MET A 66 -10.13 -9.28 -7.45
N ASN A 67 -10.31 -9.92 -6.29
CA ASN A 67 -10.60 -9.23 -5.03
C ASN A 67 -9.34 -8.94 -4.17
N SER A 68 -8.14 -9.22 -4.69
CA SER A 68 -6.89 -8.90 -3.99
C SER A 68 -5.76 -8.66 -4.99
N PHE A 69 -4.71 -7.95 -4.58
CA PHE A 69 -3.51 -7.77 -5.41
C PHE A 69 -2.83 -9.11 -5.73
N ARG A 70 -2.92 -10.08 -4.81
CA ARG A 70 -2.45 -11.45 -5.04
C ARG A 70 -3.27 -12.13 -6.14
N ALA A 71 -4.59 -11.97 -6.12
CA ALA A 71 -5.48 -12.50 -7.15
C ALA A 71 -5.14 -11.91 -8.53
N VAL A 72 -4.92 -10.60 -8.61
CA VAL A 72 -4.52 -9.94 -9.88
C VAL A 72 -3.22 -10.54 -10.42
N TYR A 73 -2.18 -10.65 -9.59
CA TYR A 73 -0.91 -11.26 -9.98
C TYR A 73 -1.10 -12.68 -10.53
N ARG A 74 -1.82 -13.54 -9.77
CA ARG A 74 -2.04 -14.94 -10.16
C ARG A 74 -2.87 -15.06 -11.43
N ALA A 75 -3.90 -14.22 -11.58
CA ALA A 75 -4.76 -14.21 -12.75
C ALA A 75 -3.98 -13.82 -14.00
N MET A 76 -3.16 -12.77 -13.92
CA MET A 76 -2.30 -12.34 -15.03
C MET A 76 -1.27 -13.41 -15.39
N GLU A 77 -0.64 -14.03 -14.39
CA GLU A 77 0.33 -15.10 -14.62
C GLU A 77 -0.31 -16.31 -15.32
N TYR A 78 -1.48 -16.74 -14.83
CA TYR A 78 -2.24 -17.84 -15.43
C TYR A 78 -2.65 -17.51 -16.86
N GLU A 79 -3.22 -16.32 -17.10
CA GLU A 79 -3.74 -15.94 -18.41
C GLU A 79 -2.61 -15.80 -19.43
N ALA A 80 -1.47 -15.22 -19.05
CA ALA A 80 -0.31 -15.16 -19.93
C ALA A 80 0.24 -16.56 -20.29
N LYS A 81 0.21 -17.52 -19.36
CA LYS A 81 0.57 -18.93 -19.64
C LYS A 81 -0.46 -19.59 -20.58
N ARG A 82 -1.75 -19.38 -20.33
CA ARG A 82 -2.84 -19.90 -21.16
C ARG A 82 -2.75 -19.38 -22.60
N GLN A 83 -2.58 -18.07 -22.78
CA GLN A 83 -2.48 -17.48 -24.12
C GLN A 83 -1.28 -18.02 -24.89
N ARG A 84 -0.11 -18.14 -24.25
CA ARG A 84 1.09 -18.72 -24.86
C ARG A 84 0.88 -20.18 -25.28
N LYS A 85 0.25 -20.99 -24.42
CA LYS A 85 -0.09 -22.38 -24.74
C LYS A 85 -1.05 -22.48 -25.93
N ALA A 86 -2.09 -21.65 -25.97
CA ALA A 86 -3.03 -21.65 -27.08
C ALA A 86 -2.35 -21.32 -28.42
N VAL A 87 -1.47 -20.32 -28.44
CA VAL A 87 -0.71 -19.95 -29.65
C VAL A 87 0.26 -21.07 -30.06
N ALA A 88 0.95 -21.69 -29.11
CA ALA A 88 1.85 -22.82 -29.39
C ALA A 88 1.11 -24.04 -29.98
N GLU A 89 -0.15 -24.24 -29.60
CA GLU A 89 -1.03 -25.29 -30.16
C GLU A 89 -1.71 -24.88 -31.49
N GLY A 90 -1.36 -23.72 -32.07
CA GLY A 90 -1.96 -23.22 -33.30
C GLY A 90 -3.41 -22.72 -33.14
N LYS A 91 -3.89 -22.54 -31.91
CA LYS A 91 -5.24 -22.05 -31.63
C LYS A 91 -5.29 -20.52 -31.76
N ARG A 92 -6.38 -20.02 -32.33
CA ARG A 92 -6.64 -18.59 -32.43
C ARG A 92 -7.11 -18.02 -31.09
N LEU A 93 -6.46 -16.96 -30.63
CA LEU A 93 -6.94 -16.17 -29.51
C LEU A 93 -8.16 -15.33 -29.93
N VAL A 94 -9.20 -15.37 -29.11
CA VAL A 94 -10.41 -14.55 -29.27
C VAL A 94 -10.42 -13.46 -28.20
N GLN A 95 -11.02 -12.32 -28.54
CA GLN A 95 -11.31 -11.30 -27.54
C GLN A 95 -12.51 -11.75 -26.73
N GLU A 96 -12.32 -11.90 -25.42
CA GLU A 96 -13.34 -12.37 -24.50
C GLU A 96 -13.11 -11.79 -23.11
N THR A 97 -14.18 -11.73 -22.33
CA THR A 97 -14.13 -11.44 -20.90
C THR A 97 -14.09 -12.74 -20.11
N ARG A 98 -13.16 -12.83 -19.18
CA ARG A 98 -12.94 -14.00 -18.32
C ARG A 98 -13.03 -13.59 -16.86
N GLY A 99 -13.47 -14.52 -16.02
CA GLY A 99 -13.47 -14.35 -14.57
C GLY A 99 -12.34 -15.13 -13.93
N TRP A 100 -11.73 -14.57 -12.89
CA TRP A 100 -10.81 -15.31 -12.02
C TRP A 100 -11.57 -16.15 -10.99
N ILE A 101 -11.19 -17.43 -10.83
CA ILE A 101 -11.69 -18.29 -9.75
C ILE A 101 -10.51 -18.63 -8.82
N GLU A 102 -10.45 -17.99 -7.65
CA GLU A 102 -9.34 -18.11 -6.70
C GLU A 102 -9.11 -19.57 -6.26
N GLU A 103 -10.19 -20.28 -5.88
CA GLU A 103 -10.14 -21.68 -5.42
C GLU A 103 -9.50 -22.62 -6.44
N LYS A 104 -9.75 -22.37 -7.73
CA LYS A 104 -9.26 -23.21 -8.83
C LYS A 104 -7.96 -22.68 -9.44
N GLY A 105 -7.53 -21.48 -9.03
CA GLY A 105 -6.34 -20.81 -9.57
C GLY A 105 -6.36 -20.65 -11.09
N LYS A 106 -7.53 -20.40 -11.70
CA LYS A 106 -7.68 -20.33 -13.16
C LYS A 106 -8.67 -19.27 -13.60
N THR A 107 -8.46 -18.75 -14.82
CA THR A 107 -9.45 -17.93 -15.52
C THR A 107 -10.48 -18.80 -16.23
N VAL A 108 -11.75 -18.43 -16.18
CA VAL A 108 -12.85 -19.08 -16.90
C VAL A 108 -13.52 -18.09 -17.83
N SER A 109 -13.95 -18.54 -19.01
CA SER A 109 -14.72 -17.69 -19.92
C SER A 109 -16.06 -17.36 -19.26
N GLN A 110 -16.43 -16.09 -19.26
CA GLN A 110 -17.76 -15.67 -18.82
C GLN A 110 -18.73 -15.81 -20.00
N ARG A 111 -20.04 -15.94 -19.71
CA ARG A 111 -21.07 -16.21 -20.72
C ARG A 111 -20.98 -15.17 -21.84
N SER A 112 -20.85 -15.64 -23.09
CA SER A 112 -20.55 -14.89 -24.31
C SER A 112 -21.65 -13.93 -24.83
N LYS A 113 -22.57 -13.49 -23.97
CA LYS A 113 -23.75 -12.68 -24.36
C LYS A 113 -23.65 -11.19 -24.01
N GLU A 114 -22.44 -10.65 -23.89
CA GLU A 114 -22.22 -9.21 -23.91
C GLU A 114 -21.50 -8.89 -25.22
N TYR A 115 -22.28 -8.69 -26.28
CA TYR A 115 -21.79 -7.91 -27.43
C TYR A 115 -21.28 -6.58 -26.86
N ALA A 116 -20.25 -5.96 -27.46
CA ALA A 116 -19.84 -4.61 -27.10
C ALA A 116 -21.09 -3.72 -27.16
N HIS A 117 -21.66 -3.41 -25.99
CA HIS A 117 -22.94 -2.74 -25.93
C HIS A 117 -22.72 -1.36 -26.53
N ASP A 118 -23.56 -0.99 -27.49
CA ASP A 118 -23.62 0.39 -27.93
C ASP A 118 -24.15 1.21 -26.76
N TYR A 119 -23.22 1.79 -26.00
CA TYR A 119 -23.51 2.62 -24.84
C TYR A 119 -24.21 3.92 -25.24
N ARG A 120 -24.28 4.25 -26.54
CA ARG A 120 -24.93 5.45 -27.09
C ARG A 120 -24.56 6.68 -26.27
N TYR A 121 -23.26 6.91 -26.04
CA TYR A 121 -22.79 8.03 -25.24
C TYR A 121 -23.35 9.36 -25.77
N PHE A 122 -24.02 10.11 -24.90
CA PHE A 122 -24.45 11.48 -25.16
C PHE A 122 -24.25 12.32 -23.88
N PRO A 123 -24.05 13.65 -24.01
CA PRO A 123 -23.97 14.52 -22.84
C PRO A 123 -25.27 14.46 -22.04
N GLU A 124 -25.18 14.32 -20.72
CA GLU A 124 -26.32 14.31 -19.81
C GLU A 124 -27.05 15.66 -19.87
N PRO A 125 -28.30 15.74 -20.40
CA PRO A 125 -29.01 17.00 -20.56
C PRO A 125 -29.38 17.67 -19.24
N ASP A 126 -29.51 16.90 -18.15
CA ASP A 126 -29.91 17.42 -16.85
C ASP A 126 -28.73 18.03 -16.06
N LEU A 127 -27.49 17.81 -16.51
CA LEU A 127 -26.29 18.30 -15.85
C LEU A 127 -25.56 19.34 -16.73
N PRO A 128 -25.40 20.58 -16.26
CA PRO A 128 -24.57 21.54 -16.98
C PRO A 128 -23.11 21.05 -17.02
N PRO A 129 -22.34 21.43 -18.05
CA PRO A 129 -20.93 21.09 -18.13
C PRO A 129 -20.17 21.47 -16.86
N LEU A 130 -19.40 20.53 -16.31
CA LEU A 130 -18.55 20.78 -15.14
C LEU A 130 -17.37 21.68 -15.54
N SER A 131 -17.33 22.90 -15.01
CA SER A 131 -16.21 23.82 -15.15
C SER A 131 -15.46 23.97 -13.82
N ILE A 132 -14.14 23.77 -13.84
CA ILE A 132 -13.27 23.90 -12.68
C ILE A 132 -12.29 25.04 -12.96
N SER A 133 -12.34 26.10 -12.14
CA SER A 133 -11.48 27.27 -12.32
C SER A 133 -10.02 26.97 -11.98
N ARG A 134 -9.10 27.77 -12.55
CA ARG A 134 -7.67 27.58 -12.28
C ARG A 134 -7.32 27.86 -10.83
N GLU A 135 -7.99 28.83 -10.23
CA GLU A 135 -7.81 29.22 -8.83
C GLU A 135 -8.14 28.05 -7.90
N LYS A 136 -9.25 27.34 -8.17
CA LYS A 136 -9.63 26.13 -7.43
C LYS A 136 -8.61 25.00 -7.58
N ILE A 137 -8.02 24.85 -8.77
CA ILE A 137 -6.94 23.86 -8.99
C ILE A 137 -5.71 24.21 -8.14
N GLU A 138 -5.27 25.47 -8.14
CA GLU A 138 -4.11 25.90 -7.35
C GLU A 138 -4.38 25.81 -5.84
N GLU A 139 -5.60 26.12 -5.38
CA GLU A 139 -6.00 25.94 -3.99
C GLU A 139 -5.90 24.47 -3.55
N ILE A 140 -6.44 23.55 -4.35
CA ILE A 140 -6.35 22.10 -4.07
C ILE A 140 -4.89 21.66 -4.09
N LYS A 141 -4.11 22.12 -5.08
CA LYS A 141 -2.69 21.77 -5.22
C LYS A 141 -1.87 22.22 -4.01
N ALA A 142 -2.13 23.41 -3.48
CA ALA A 142 -1.46 23.92 -2.28
C ALA A 142 -1.78 23.12 -1.00
N ARG A 143 -2.92 22.43 -0.98
CA ARG A 143 -3.36 21.57 0.14
C ARG A 143 -2.97 20.10 -0.01
N LEU A 144 -2.41 19.70 -1.16
CA LEU A 144 -2.01 18.31 -1.36
C LEU A 144 -0.94 17.92 -0.33
N PRO A 145 -1.11 16.79 0.37
CA PRO A 145 -0.07 16.28 1.24
C PRO A 145 1.15 15.85 0.42
N GLU A 146 2.29 15.72 1.09
CA GLU A 146 3.47 15.10 0.52
C GLU A 146 3.15 13.66 0.07
N LEU A 147 3.34 13.38 -1.22
CA LEU A 147 3.06 12.06 -1.77
C LEU A 147 4.06 11.00 -1.28
N PRO A 148 3.69 9.71 -1.25
CA PRO A 148 4.53 8.66 -0.66
C PRO A 148 5.95 8.59 -1.20
N GLU A 149 6.13 8.73 -2.52
CA GLU A 149 7.44 8.67 -3.17
C GLU A 149 8.34 9.86 -2.79
N ALA A 150 7.81 11.08 -2.87
CA ALA A 150 8.53 12.27 -2.42
C ALA A 150 8.91 12.18 -0.94
N ARG A 151 7.99 11.65 -0.10
CA ARG A 151 8.24 11.41 1.31
C ARG A 151 9.34 10.38 1.52
N ARG A 152 9.35 9.27 0.80
CA ARG A 152 10.43 8.26 0.87
C ARG A 152 11.79 8.87 0.55
N ASP A 153 11.88 9.60 -0.55
CA ASP A 153 13.14 10.21 -0.99
C ASP A 153 13.64 11.26 0.02
N ARG A 154 12.72 12.03 0.61
CA ARG A 154 13.04 12.94 1.72
C ARG A 154 13.50 12.17 2.95
N LEU A 155 12.84 11.07 3.33
CA LEU A 155 13.23 10.27 4.50
C LEU A 155 14.64 9.68 4.35
N VAL A 156 14.99 9.18 3.17
CA VAL A 156 16.34 8.71 2.84
C VAL A 156 17.35 9.85 2.96
N THR A 157 17.07 10.99 2.33
CA THR A 157 18.02 12.12 2.26
C THR A 157 18.18 12.85 3.60
N GLU A 158 17.08 13.12 4.30
CA GLU A 158 17.05 13.97 5.50
C GLU A 158 17.44 13.20 6.77
N TYR A 159 17.15 11.90 6.82
CA TYR A 159 17.40 11.06 7.99
C TYR A 159 18.49 10.00 7.77
N GLY A 160 19.00 9.82 6.54
CA GLY A 160 20.02 8.82 6.24
C GLY A 160 19.53 7.38 6.39
N LEU A 161 18.23 7.16 6.17
CA LEU A 161 17.59 5.85 6.20
C LEU A 161 17.87 5.07 4.91
N SER A 162 17.83 3.73 4.99
CA SER A 162 17.85 2.92 3.77
C SER A 162 16.52 3.04 3.02
N GLU A 163 16.50 2.71 1.72
CA GLU A 163 15.25 2.66 0.95
C GLU A 163 14.24 1.70 1.57
N TYR A 164 14.70 0.55 2.07
CA TYR A 164 13.88 -0.43 2.77
C TYR A 164 13.19 0.16 4.01
N ASP A 165 13.94 0.87 4.84
CA ASP A 165 13.43 1.54 6.04
C ASP A 165 12.41 2.63 5.69
N ALA A 166 12.71 3.42 4.66
CA ALA A 166 11.82 4.47 4.19
C ALA A 166 10.52 3.90 3.59
N ASP A 167 10.59 2.83 2.80
CA ASP A 167 9.44 2.11 2.25
C ASP A 167 8.54 1.54 3.35
N PHE A 168 9.13 1.01 4.43
CA PHE A 168 8.37 0.59 5.59
C PHE A 168 7.61 1.76 6.22
N LEU A 169 8.27 2.91 6.42
CA LEU A 169 7.63 4.09 7.01
C LEU A 169 6.48 4.62 6.16
N ILE A 170 6.64 4.67 4.84
CA ILE A 170 5.60 5.17 3.91
C ILE A 170 4.52 4.14 3.59
N SER A 171 4.65 2.89 4.05
CA SER A 171 3.63 1.84 3.86
C SER A 171 2.28 2.20 4.50
N SER A 172 2.31 3.06 5.53
CA SER A 172 1.13 3.59 6.20
C SER A 172 1.37 5.04 6.57
N LYS A 173 0.42 5.92 6.20
CA LYS A 173 0.43 7.34 6.61
C LYS A 173 0.62 7.49 8.11
N ARG A 174 0.00 6.61 8.91
CA ARG A 174 0.06 6.64 10.38
C ARG A 174 1.44 6.28 10.92
N VAL A 175 2.14 5.34 10.28
CA VAL A 175 3.50 4.96 10.67
C VAL A 175 4.48 6.10 10.35
N ALA A 176 4.36 6.71 9.17
CA ALA A 176 5.13 7.89 8.81
C ALA A 176 4.89 9.07 9.78
N GLU A 177 3.62 9.37 10.09
CA GLU A 177 3.26 10.44 11.05
C GLU A 177 3.83 10.17 12.45
N TYR A 178 3.81 8.92 12.91
CA TYR A 178 4.35 8.54 14.21
C TYR A 178 5.87 8.74 14.25
N PHE A 179 6.59 8.27 13.21
CA PHE A 179 8.03 8.46 13.07
C PHE A 179 8.41 9.95 13.05
N GLU A 180 7.74 10.75 12.22
CA GLU A 180 8.02 12.18 12.12
C GLU A 180 7.72 12.92 13.43
N SER A 181 6.66 12.53 14.13
CA SER A 181 6.33 13.09 15.45
C SER A 181 7.42 12.76 16.47
N TYR A 182 7.93 11.52 16.46
CA TYR A 182 9.08 11.12 17.28
C TYR A 182 10.32 11.96 16.97
N MET A 183 10.65 12.14 15.69
CA MET A 183 11.83 12.91 15.28
C MET A 183 11.73 14.41 15.62
N LYS A 184 10.52 14.95 15.78
CA LYS A 184 10.29 16.35 16.20
C LYS A 184 10.53 16.60 17.69
N LEU A 185 10.58 15.56 18.53
CA LEU A 185 10.75 15.70 19.98
C LEU A 185 12.11 16.28 20.37
N GLU A 186 13.12 16.19 19.50
CA GLU A 186 14.41 16.82 19.72
C GLU A 186 14.90 17.57 18.46
N PRO A 187 14.46 18.83 18.27
CA PRO A 187 14.75 19.59 17.06
C PRO A 187 16.23 20.01 16.93
N HIS A 188 17.03 19.89 17.99
CA HIS A 188 18.43 20.32 18.04
C HIS A 188 19.45 19.19 17.94
N ILE A 189 19.02 17.97 17.57
CA ILE A 189 19.94 16.84 17.36
C ILE A 189 20.90 17.15 16.19
N SER A 190 22.21 17.03 16.42
CA SER A 190 23.23 17.13 15.37
C SER A 190 23.09 16.00 14.32
N SER A 191 23.44 16.25 13.06
CA SER A 191 23.22 15.31 11.94
C SER A 191 23.65 13.86 12.18
N PRO A 192 24.84 13.56 12.76
CA PRO A 192 25.23 12.16 13.05
C PRO A 192 24.31 11.48 14.06
N ASN A 193 23.86 12.23 15.06
CA ASN A 193 22.93 11.75 16.08
C ASN A 193 21.50 11.65 15.52
N LYS A 194 21.14 12.46 14.51
CA LYS A 194 19.82 12.43 13.85
C LYS A 194 19.64 11.13 13.07
N THR A 195 20.64 10.73 12.30
CA THR A 195 20.62 9.44 11.57
C THR A 195 20.64 8.25 12.51
N LYS A 196 21.45 8.29 13.59
CA LYS A 196 21.44 7.22 14.61
C LYS A 196 20.05 7.08 15.24
N THR A 197 19.45 8.20 15.64
CA THR A 197 18.13 8.25 16.29
C THR A 197 17.04 7.76 15.35
N ALA A 198 17.06 8.20 14.08
CA ALA A 198 16.12 7.76 13.05
C ALA A 198 16.19 6.24 12.80
N LYS A 199 17.40 5.68 12.72
CA LYS A 199 17.59 4.23 12.57
C LYS A 199 17.09 3.46 13.80
N GLU A 200 17.33 3.99 15.00
CA GLU A 200 16.88 3.34 16.23
C GLU A 200 15.35 3.28 16.32
N ILE A 201 14.65 4.38 16.04
CA ILE A 201 13.18 4.36 16.05
C ILE A 201 12.64 3.43 14.95
N VAL A 202 13.21 3.43 13.75
CA VAL A 202 12.80 2.50 12.68
C VAL A 202 12.96 1.05 13.12
N ASN A 203 14.08 0.68 13.75
CA ASN A 203 14.30 -0.67 14.27
C ASN A 203 13.25 -1.07 15.32
N TRP A 204 12.86 -0.13 16.19
CA TRP A 204 11.78 -0.37 17.16
C TRP A 204 10.42 -0.56 16.48
N LEU A 205 10.11 0.30 15.50
CA LEU A 205 8.86 0.23 14.74
C LEU A 205 8.79 -1.08 13.94
N LEU A 206 9.85 -1.49 13.25
CA LEU A 206 9.93 -2.74 12.49
C LEU A 206 9.90 -3.99 13.37
N GLY A 207 10.57 -3.94 14.52
CA GLY A 207 10.73 -5.07 15.41
C GLY A 207 9.58 -5.19 16.42
N GLU A 208 9.92 -4.90 17.67
CA GLU A 208 9.08 -5.22 18.82
C GLU A 208 7.73 -4.48 18.81
N PHE A 209 7.71 -3.24 18.34
CA PHE A 209 6.47 -2.46 18.36
C PHE A 209 5.44 -3.00 17.36
N SER A 210 5.84 -3.27 16.11
CA SER A 210 4.96 -3.93 15.14
C SER A 210 4.53 -5.31 15.63
N ARG A 211 5.43 -6.08 16.27
CA ARG A 211 5.08 -7.40 16.84
C ARG A 211 3.95 -7.28 17.88
N LEU A 212 4.05 -6.34 18.80
CA LEU A 212 3.05 -6.11 19.86
C LEU A 212 1.72 -5.59 19.30
N LEU A 213 1.77 -4.64 18.36
CA LEU A 213 0.58 -4.11 17.69
C LEU A 213 -0.17 -5.22 16.96
N ASN A 214 0.54 -6.04 16.18
CA ASN A 214 -0.05 -7.16 15.43
C ASN A 214 -0.61 -8.24 16.36
N ALA A 215 0.09 -8.57 17.46
CA ALA A 215 -0.37 -9.57 18.42
C ALA A 215 -1.68 -9.16 19.13
N ASN A 216 -1.92 -7.86 19.27
CA ASN A 216 -3.13 -7.32 19.90
C ASN A 216 -4.15 -6.77 18.88
N ASN A 217 -3.85 -6.84 17.59
CA ASN A 217 -4.64 -6.26 16.51
C ASN A 217 -4.96 -4.76 16.72
N ILE A 218 -3.96 -3.99 17.19
CA ILE A 218 -4.07 -2.57 17.49
C ILE A 218 -3.37 -1.76 16.39
N GLU A 219 -4.04 -0.75 15.86
CA GLU A 219 -3.41 0.21 14.94
C GLU A 219 -2.48 1.17 15.69
N ILE A 220 -1.39 1.60 15.05
CA ILE A 220 -0.35 2.43 15.68
C ILE A 220 -0.89 3.73 16.32
N ASN A 221 -1.92 4.34 15.73
CA ASN A 221 -2.58 5.55 16.25
C ASN A 221 -3.51 5.29 17.45
N LYS A 222 -3.94 4.04 17.65
CA LYS A 222 -4.73 3.61 18.82
C LYS A 222 -3.84 3.06 19.94
N SER A 223 -2.54 2.97 19.69
CA SER A 223 -1.56 2.55 20.70
C SER A 223 -1.52 3.54 21.85
N LYS A 224 -1.42 3.01 23.08
CA LYS A 224 -1.18 3.83 24.29
C LYS A 224 0.28 4.32 24.37
N ILE A 225 1.17 3.74 23.58
CA ILE A 225 2.57 4.13 23.46
C ILE A 225 2.62 5.25 22.42
N THR A 226 2.71 6.49 22.90
CA THR A 226 2.89 7.67 22.06
C THR A 226 4.37 7.85 21.70
N PRO A 227 4.71 8.66 20.68
CA PRO A 227 6.09 8.96 20.34
C PRO A 227 6.94 9.40 21.55
N GLU A 228 6.37 10.20 22.45
CA GLU A 228 7.02 10.70 23.67
C GLU A 228 7.34 9.57 24.66
N LYS A 229 6.40 8.64 24.85
CA LYS A 229 6.60 7.49 25.73
C LYS A 229 7.65 6.54 25.17
N LEU A 230 7.65 6.33 23.85
CA LEU A 230 8.67 5.52 23.19
C LEU A 230 10.05 6.16 23.31
N ARG A 231 10.14 7.49 23.21
CA ARG A 231 11.39 8.23 23.45
C ARG A 231 11.92 7.97 24.86
N LEU A 232 11.06 8.13 25.87
CA LEU A 232 11.43 7.86 27.25
C LEU A 232 11.95 6.42 27.45
N LEU A 233 11.31 5.43 26.81
CA LEU A 233 11.76 4.03 26.88
C LEU A 233 13.15 3.83 26.24
N ILE A 234 13.39 4.48 25.10
CA ILE A 234 14.68 4.42 24.41
C ILE A 234 15.77 5.10 25.26
N ASP A 235 15.49 6.28 25.82
CA ASP A 235 16.42 7.02 26.67
C ASP A 235 16.77 6.24 27.94
N LEU A 236 15.80 5.59 28.57
CA LEU A 236 16.01 4.73 29.74
C LEU A 236 16.91 3.53 29.40
N LYS A 237 16.77 2.96 28.19
CA LYS A 237 17.62 1.88 27.70
C LYS A 237 19.06 2.37 27.47
N GLU A 238 19.25 3.53 26.85
CA GLU A 238 20.58 4.10 26.58
C GLU A 238 21.32 4.53 27.86
N ARG A 239 20.60 5.04 28.87
CA ARG A 239 21.18 5.41 30.18
C ARG A 239 21.67 4.21 31.00
N GLY A 240 21.32 3.00 30.58
CA GLY A 240 21.72 1.76 31.22
C GLY A 240 20.96 1.54 32.52
N VAL A 241 20.30 0.39 32.62
CA VAL A 241 19.98 -0.24 33.90
C VAL A 241 21.32 -0.51 34.61
N LYS A 242 21.81 0.49 35.35
CA LYS A 242 22.89 0.43 36.33
C LYS A 242 22.32 0.83 37.70
N SER A 243 21.52 -0.05 38.29
CA SER A 243 21.35 -0.14 39.74
C SER A 243 20.77 -1.52 40.05
N GLY A 244 21.32 -2.17 41.08
CA GLY A 244 20.98 -3.55 41.43
C GLY A 244 19.51 -3.75 41.84
N GLN A 245 19.00 -4.93 41.49
CA GLN A 245 17.72 -5.57 41.84
C GLN A 245 16.46 -5.20 41.04
N PRO A 246 15.56 -6.20 40.86
CA PRO A 246 15.75 -7.38 40.02
C PRO A 246 15.24 -7.11 38.61
N THR A 247 15.88 -7.76 37.65
CA THR A 247 15.43 -7.97 36.28
C THR A 247 13.92 -8.17 36.21
N LEU A 248 13.23 -7.28 35.50
CA LEU A 248 11.98 -7.63 34.82
C LEU A 248 12.36 -8.71 33.81
N ASP A 249 12.17 -9.95 34.25
CA ASP A 249 12.19 -11.15 33.44
C ASP A 249 11.39 -10.86 32.15
N PRO A 250 11.87 -11.23 30.94
CA PRO A 250 11.13 -11.04 29.69
C PRO A 250 9.73 -11.68 29.69
N HIS A 251 9.44 -12.54 30.67
CA HIS A 251 8.13 -13.12 30.93
C HIS A 251 7.23 -12.33 31.90
N GLN A 252 7.73 -11.26 32.54
CA GLN A 252 6.95 -10.35 33.40
C GLN A 252 6.48 -9.06 32.70
N SER A 253 7.07 -8.69 31.56
CA SER A 253 6.61 -7.57 30.73
C SER A 253 5.23 -7.82 30.11
N THR A 254 4.82 -9.07 29.96
CA THR A 254 3.47 -9.47 29.54
C THR A 254 2.42 -9.30 30.64
N LYS A 255 2.82 -9.29 31.92
CA LYS A 255 1.92 -8.99 33.06
C LYS A 255 1.76 -7.49 33.28
N ASN A 256 2.82 -6.70 33.13
CA ASN A 256 2.74 -5.25 33.38
C ASN A 256 1.86 -4.46 32.39
N ILE A 257 1.56 -5.00 31.21
CA ILE A 257 0.61 -4.35 30.28
C ILE A 257 -0.85 -4.73 30.62
N ALA A 258 -1.09 -5.95 31.13
CA ALA A 258 -2.39 -6.38 31.63
C ALA A 258 -2.73 -5.72 32.98
N ASP A 259 -1.76 -5.59 33.88
CA ASP A 259 -1.92 -4.95 35.19
C ASP A 259 -2.08 -3.41 35.06
N ALA A 260 -1.43 -2.79 34.07
CA ALA A 260 -1.65 -1.37 33.73
C ALA A 260 -3.04 -1.09 33.11
N GLN A 261 -3.73 -2.11 32.59
CA GLN A 261 -5.13 -1.99 32.18
C GLN A 261 -6.12 -2.13 33.35
N GLN A 262 -5.74 -2.85 34.42
CA GLN A 262 -6.61 -3.09 35.58
C GLN A 262 -6.53 -1.99 36.66
N GLN A 263 -5.44 -1.21 36.70
CA GLN A 263 -5.31 -0.03 37.56
C GLN A 263 -5.92 1.26 36.98
N LEU A 264 -6.40 1.25 35.74
CA LEU A 264 -7.03 2.40 35.07
C LEU A 264 -8.55 2.23 34.90
N SER A 265 -9.14 1.22 35.55
CA SER A 265 -10.58 0.98 35.62
C SER A 265 -11.17 1.26 37.01
N GLN A 266 -10.51 2.09 37.82
CA GLN A 266 -11.07 2.78 38.99
C GLN A 266 -11.01 4.30 38.78
#